data_AF-A0A7S1BQB5-F1
#
_entry.id   AF-A0A7S1BQB5-F1
#
_cell.length_a   1.000
_cell.length_b   1.000
_cell.length_c   1.000
_cell.angle_alpha   90.00
_cell.angle_beta   90.00
_cell.angle_gamma   90.00
#
_symmetry.space_group_name_H-M   'P 1'
#
loop_
_entity.id
_entity.type
_entity.pdbx_description
1 polymer ?
#
loop_
_entity_poly.entity_id
_entity_poly.type
_entity_poly.pdbx_seq_one_letter_code
_entity_poly.pdbx_strand_id
1 'polypeptide(L)'
;DKLKAVYATKLGANAADAIRGRLNAHFMRQGVEITDVIIKEIKLPEYIQSQMTKKTMVISQNAEQRMQHKFNMMVMNHKQEMKKLRQFNRERKDDKIEKGKIQVLEQYYKLQLVKAEGRKTISSIETENEVNNNLIDVNGALTARKVYLRSRIENEEIKLKARST
;
A
#
# COMPACT_ATOMS: atom_id res chain seq x y z
N ASP A 1 15.42 36.74 -33.11
CA ASP A 1 15.78 36.52 -34.53
C ASP A 1 15.49 37.66 -35.48
N LYS A 2 14.27 38.26 -35.51
CA LYS A 2 13.96 39.37 -36.43
C LYS A 2 14.94 40.56 -36.35
N LEU A 3 15.34 40.97 -35.14
CA LEU A 3 16.32 42.06 -34.96
C LEU A 3 17.74 41.71 -35.44
N LYS A 4 18.18 40.45 -35.30
CA LYS A 4 19.48 39.99 -35.79
C LYS A 4 19.49 39.88 -37.32
N ALA A 5 18.37 39.47 -37.91
CA ALA A 5 18.19 39.44 -39.36
C ALA A 5 18.22 40.84 -39.97
N VAL A 6 17.54 41.82 -39.35
CA VAL A 6 17.54 43.23 -39.80
C VAL A 6 18.94 43.88 -39.67
N TYR A 7 19.68 43.53 -38.62
CA TYR A 7 21.05 44.03 -38.46
C TYR A 7 22.01 43.43 -39.50
N ALA A 8 21.89 42.13 -39.78
CA ALA A 8 22.69 41.46 -40.79
C ALA A 8 22.42 41.96 -42.22
N THR A 9 21.14 42.21 -42.57
CA THR A 9 20.79 42.80 -43.88
C THR A 9 21.29 44.23 -44.02
N LYS A 10 21.21 45.05 -42.97
CA LYS A 10 21.73 46.43 -42.99
C LYS A 10 23.25 46.49 -43.14
N LEU A 11 23.98 45.58 -42.50
CA LEU A 11 25.44 45.47 -42.63
C LEU A 11 25.86 44.95 -44.02
N GLY A 12 25.10 43.98 -44.56
CA GLY A 12 25.31 43.42 -45.90
C GLY A 12 25.05 44.44 -47.02
N ALA A 13 24.02 45.27 -46.88
CA ALA A 13 23.72 46.35 -47.82
C ALA A 13 24.87 47.36 -47.93
N ASN A 14 25.42 47.81 -46.79
CA ASN A 14 26.57 48.72 -46.77
C ASN A 14 27.83 48.13 -47.44
N ALA A 15 28.04 46.81 -47.32
CA ALA A 15 29.17 46.14 -47.95
C ALA A 15 29.00 46.03 -49.48
N ALA A 16 27.79 45.72 -49.95
CA ALA A 16 27.46 45.67 -51.37
C ALA A 16 27.58 47.05 -52.03
N ASP A 17 27.09 48.11 -51.36
CA ASP A 17 27.21 49.50 -51.84
C ASP A 17 28.66 49.99 -51.90
N ALA A 18 29.48 49.63 -50.90
CA ALA A 18 30.90 49.96 -50.90
C ALA A 18 31.66 49.27 -52.05
N ILE A 19 31.29 48.04 -52.39
CA ILE A 19 31.87 47.29 -53.52
C ILE A 19 31.42 47.91 -54.85
N ARG A 20 30.13 48.23 -54.98
CA ARG A 20 29.55 48.90 -56.16
C ARG A 20 30.28 50.22 -56.47
N GLY A 21 30.49 51.06 -55.46
CA GLY A 21 31.22 52.32 -55.62
C GLY A 21 32.66 52.15 -56.09
N ARG A 22 33.39 51.14 -55.57
CA ARG A 22 34.76 50.84 -56.01
C ARG A 22 34.81 50.32 -57.43
N LEU A 23 33.89 49.42 -57.80
CA LEU A 23 33.85 48.87 -59.16
C LEU A 23 33.51 49.95 -60.18
N ASN A 24 32.53 50.82 -59.91
CA ASN A 24 32.19 51.94 -60.80
C ASN A 24 33.37 52.91 -61.00
N ALA A 25 34.17 53.18 -59.96
CA ALA A 25 35.37 54.01 -60.11
C ALA A 25 36.40 53.43 -61.11
N HIS A 26 36.44 52.10 -61.28
CA HIS A 26 37.34 51.43 -62.22
C HIS A 26 36.74 51.27 -63.63
N PHE A 27 35.45 50.98 -63.75
CA PHE A 27 34.78 50.70 -65.03
C PHE A 27 34.18 51.93 -65.72
N MET A 28 33.98 53.04 -65.01
CA MET A 28 33.50 54.30 -65.60
C MET A 28 34.46 54.85 -66.66
N ARG A 29 35.77 54.59 -66.54
CA ARG A 29 36.77 54.97 -67.55
C ARG A 29 36.60 54.22 -68.88
N GLN A 30 35.84 53.12 -68.87
CA GLN A 30 35.54 52.28 -70.03
C GLN A 30 34.10 52.49 -70.52
N GLY A 31 33.37 53.46 -69.95
CA GLY A 31 31.98 53.78 -70.33
C GLY A 31 30.93 52.78 -69.82
N VAL A 32 31.26 51.93 -68.85
CA VAL A 32 30.36 50.91 -68.28
C VAL A 32 30.00 51.27 -66.85
N GLU A 33 28.70 51.31 -66.54
CA GLU A 33 28.17 51.51 -65.19
C GLU A 33 27.56 50.22 -64.64
N ILE A 34 28.00 49.81 -63.46
CA ILE A 34 27.46 48.66 -62.74
C ILE A 34 26.33 49.15 -61.83
N THR A 35 25.12 48.70 -62.14
CA THR A 35 23.87 49.12 -61.48
C THR A 35 23.61 48.38 -60.18
N ASP A 36 23.91 47.08 -60.12
CA ASP A 36 23.66 46.26 -58.93
C ASP A 36 24.76 45.21 -58.69
N VAL A 37 25.05 44.93 -57.42
CA VAL A 37 26.04 43.95 -56.97
C VAL A 37 25.40 43.07 -55.90
N ILE A 38 25.13 41.81 -56.24
CA ILE A 38 24.54 40.83 -55.33
C ILE A 38 25.63 39.91 -54.79
N ILE A 39 25.77 39.83 -53.46
CA ILE A 39 26.66 38.88 -52.80
C ILE A 39 25.99 37.50 -52.83
N LYS A 40 26.48 36.60 -53.69
CA LYS A 40 25.86 35.29 -53.95
C LYS A 40 26.10 34.26 -52.84
N GLU A 41 27.31 34.21 -52.28
CA GLU A 41 27.68 33.24 -51.24
C GLU A 41 28.67 33.84 -50.23
N ILE A 42 28.38 33.71 -48.95
CA ILE A 42 29.31 34.03 -47.85
C ILE A 42 29.83 32.72 -47.29
N LYS A 43 31.08 32.38 -47.61
CA LYS A 43 31.75 31.22 -47.02
C LYS A 43 32.38 31.64 -45.69
N LEU A 44 31.82 31.13 -44.60
CA LEU A 44 32.46 31.24 -43.29
C LEU A 44 33.81 30.50 -43.32
N PRO A 45 34.86 31.04 -42.72
CA PRO A 45 36.13 30.34 -42.57
C PRO A 45 35.91 28.96 -41.94
N GLU A 46 36.55 27.94 -42.51
CA GLU A 46 36.40 26.53 -42.12
C GLU A 46 36.65 26.30 -40.62
N TYR A 47 37.56 27.09 -40.04
CA TYR A 47 37.83 27.10 -38.60
C TYR A 47 36.58 27.41 -37.75
N ILE A 48 35.82 28.44 -38.10
CA ILE A 48 34.62 28.86 -37.35
C ILE A 48 33.51 27.81 -37.48
N GLN A 49 33.35 27.25 -38.68
CA GLN A 49 32.40 26.16 -38.92
C GLN A 49 32.78 24.93 -38.07
N SER A 50 34.05 24.56 -38.04
CA SER A 50 34.53 23.43 -37.24
C SER A 50 34.27 23.61 -35.75
N GLN A 51 34.47 24.83 -35.21
CA GLN A 51 34.23 25.12 -33.80
C GLN A 51 32.74 25.07 -33.45
N MET A 52 31.89 25.60 -34.32
CA MET A 52 30.43 25.55 -34.13
C MET A 52 29.92 24.11 -34.16
N THR A 53 30.36 23.31 -35.14
CA THR A 53 29.99 21.89 -35.24
C THR A 53 30.47 21.10 -34.02
N LYS A 54 31.71 21.30 -33.56
CA LYS A 54 32.24 20.67 -32.34
C LYS A 54 31.42 21.04 -31.11
N LYS A 55 31.09 22.32 -30.94
CA LYS A 55 30.28 22.79 -29.81
C LYS A 55 28.87 22.21 -29.83
N THR A 56 28.23 22.16 -31.00
CA THR A 56 26.91 21.56 -31.17
C THR A 56 26.93 20.06 -30.86
N MET A 57 27.95 19.33 -31.31
CA MET A 57 28.12 17.91 -30.98
C MET A 57 28.25 17.67 -29.47
N VAL A 58 29.08 18.44 -28.77
CA VAL A 58 29.24 18.30 -27.31
C VAL A 58 27.94 18.63 -26.56
N ILE A 59 27.20 19.65 -27.00
CA ILE A 59 25.89 19.98 -26.41
C ILE A 59 24.90 18.83 -26.62
N SER A 60 24.87 18.25 -27.83
CA SER A 60 24.00 17.11 -28.15
C SER A 60 24.35 15.89 -27.30
N GLN A 61 25.64 15.54 -27.19
CA GLN A 61 26.11 14.42 -26.36
C GLN A 61 25.76 14.63 -24.88
N ASN A 62 25.94 15.84 -24.35
CA ASN A 62 25.58 16.15 -22.98
C ASN A 62 24.05 16.08 -22.75
N ALA A 63 23.25 16.51 -23.72
CA ALA A 63 21.80 16.42 -23.65
C ALA A 63 21.34 14.95 -23.65
N GLU A 64 21.93 14.13 -24.51
CA GLU A 64 21.67 12.70 -24.61
C GLU A 64 22.05 11.98 -23.31
N GLN A 65 23.25 12.22 -22.76
CA GLN A 65 23.67 11.65 -21.48
C GLN A 65 22.72 12.03 -20.35
N ARG A 66 22.32 13.31 -20.27
CA ARG A 66 21.33 13.77 -19.26
C ARG A 66 19.98 13.07 -19.44
N MET A 67 19.53 12.87 -20.67
CA MET A 67 18.29 12.17 -20.96
C MET A 67 18.37 10.70 -20.52
N GLN A 68 19.48 10.03 -20.84
CA GLN A 68 19.70 8.65 -20.44
C GLN A 68 19.74 8.49 -18.91
N HIS A 69 20.43 9.38 -18.20
CA HIS A 69 20.46 9.37 -16.75
C HIS A 69 19.07 9.58 -16.14
N LYS A 70 18.28 10.51 -16.66
CA LYS A 70 16.90 10.74 -16.21
C LYS A 70 16.02 9.50 -16.44
N PHE A 71 16.14 8.88 -17.61
CA PHE A 71 15.41 7.65 -17.92
C PHE A 71 15.79 6.52 -16.95
N ASN A 72 17.08 6.31 -16.71
CA ASN A 72 17.56 5.31 -15.75
C ASN A 72 17.04 5.57 -14.33
N MET A 73 17.02 6.84 -13.88
CA MET A 73 16.42 7.20 -12.59
C MET A 73 14.93 6.92 -12.54
N MET A 74 14.18 7.24 -13.60
CA MET A 74 12.74 6.98 -13.66
C MET A 74 12.45 5.47 -13.55
N VAL A 75 13.19 4.65 -14.30
CA VAL A 75 13.07 3.18 -14.24
C VAL A 75 13.43 2.67 -12.84
N MET A 76 14.49 3.20 -12.22
CA MET A 76 14.88 2.82 -10.87
C MET A 76 13.79 3.17 -9.85
N ASN A 77 13.22 4.37 -9.91
CA ASN A 77 12.16 4.82 -9.02
C ASN A 77 10.91 3.96 -9.18
N HIS A 78 10.48 3.70 -10.41
CA HIS A 78 9.35 2.79 -10.67
C HIS A 78 9.60 1.38 -10.11
N LYS A 79 10.81 0.84 -10.29
CA LYS A 79 11.17 -0.47 -9.74
C LYS A 79 11.12 -0.48 -8.21
N GLN A 80 11.57 0.59 -7.56
CA GLN A 80 11.50 0.74 -6.11
C GLN A 80 10.06 0.87 -5.62
N GLU A 81 9.23 1.67 -6.28
CA GLU A 81 7.81 1.82 -5.95
C GLU A 81 7.07 0.49 -6.08
N MET A 82 7.30 -0.25 -7.18
CA MET A 82 6.74 -1.58 -7.36
C MET A 82 7.18 -2.55 -6.27
N LYS A 83 8.44 -2.48 -5.83
CA LYS A 83 8.94 -3.30 -4.72
C LYS A 83 8.26 -2.93 -3.40
N LYS A 84 8.14 -1.64 -3.09
CA LYS A 84 7.45 -1.13 -1.90
C LYS A 84 5.98 -1.54 -1.90
N LEU A 85 5.29 -1.43 -3.03
CA LEU A 85 3.88 -1.83 -3.16
C LEU A 85 3.70 -3.34 -2.93
N ARG A 86 4.58 -4.17 -3.50
CA ARG A 86 4.57 -5.63 -3.26
C ARG A 86 4.82 -5.96 -1.80
N GLN A 87 5.79 -5.30 -1.17
CA GLN A 87 6.09 -5.47 0.25
C GLN A 87 4.90 -5.08 1.12
N PHE A 88 4.33 -3.90 0.92
CA PHE A 88 3.16 -3.41 1.64
C PHE A 88 1.95 -4.36 1.51
N ASN A 89 1.70 -4.87 0.30
CA ASN A 89 0.62 -5.84 0.09
C ASN A 89 0.87 -7.17 0.79
N ARG A 90 2.13 -7.61 0.89
CA ARG A 90 2.51 -8.82 1.64
C ARG A 90 2.29 -8.60 3.14
N GLU A 91 2.82 -7.51 3.68
CA GLU A 91 2.65 -7.14 5.09
C GLU A 91 1.16 -7.05 5.46
N ARG A 92 0.34 -6.39 4.63
CA ARG A 92 -1.12 -6.34 4.87
C ARG A 92 -1.80 -7.70 4.86
N LYS A 93 -1.33 -8.66 4.05
CA LYS A 93 -1.87 -10.01 4.03
C LYS A 93 -1.47 -10.75 5.30
N ASP A 94 -0.20 -10.67 5.68
CA ASP A 94 0.34 -11.30 6.87
C ASP A 94 -0.36 -10.76 8.13
N ASP A 95 -0.55 -9.43 8.23
CA ASP A 95 -1.31 -8.78 9.30
C ASP A 95 -2.76 -9.28 9.40
N LYS A 96 -3.42 -9.46 8.26
CA LYS A 96 -4.80 -9.98 8.22
C LYS A 96 -4.86 -11.43 8.69
N ILE A 97 -3.90 -12.25 8.28
CA ILE A 97 -3.80 -13.65 8.69
C ILE A 97 -3.58 -13.74 10.20
N GLU A 98 -2.64 -12.97 10.75
CA GLU A 98 -2.36 -12.94 12.19
C GLU A 98 -3.58 -12.46 12.99
N LYS A 99 -4.25 -11.39 12.56
CA LYS A 99 -5.51 -10.96 13.18
C LYS A 99 -6.59 -12.03 13.14
N GLY A 100 -6.71 -12.74 12.01
CA GLY A 100 -7.64 -13.86 11.87
C GLY A 100 -7.33 -14.99 12.84
N LYS A 101 -6.05 -15.37 12.99
CA LYS A 101 -5.62 -16.39 13.96
C LYS A 101 -5.95 -15.99 15.40
N ILE A 102 -5.68 -14.73 15.77
CA ILE A 102 -6.00 -14.21 17.10
C ILE A 102 -7.50 -14.30 17.38
N GLN A 103 -8.35 -13.92 16.41
CA GLN A 103 -9.80 -14.02 16.56
C GLN A 103 -10.27 -15.46 16.74
N VAL A 104 -9.74 -16.40 15.95
CA VAL A 104 -10.07 -17.83 16.09
C VAL A 104 -9.65 -18.35 17.47
N LEU A 105 -8.44 -17.98 17.92
CA LEU A 105 -7.92 -18.36 19.22
C LEU A 105 -8.80 -17.82 20.36
N GLU A 106 -9.20 -16.55 20.30
CA GLU A 106 -10.07 -15.93 21.29
C GLU A 106 -11.42 -16.65 21.38
N GLN A 107 -12.04 -16.94 20.24
CA GLN A 107 -13.32 -17.67 20.21
C GLN A 107 -13.17 -19.11 20.71
N TYR A 108 -12.05 -19.76 20.40
CA TYR A 108 -11.74 -21.08 20.92
C TYR A 108 -11.62 -21.07 22.45
N TYR A 109 -10.93 -20.10 23.03
CA TYR A 109 -10.84 -19.95 24.48
C TYR A 109 -12.21 -19.70 25.13
N LYS A 110 -13.02 -18.81 24.55
CA LYS A 110 -14.40 -18.56 25.02
C LYS A 110 -15.23 -19.85 25.02
N LEU A 111 -15.16 -20.63 23.94
CA LEU A 111 -15.87 -21.90 23.83
C LEU A 111 -15.40 -22.89 24.91
N GLN A 112 -14.09 -22.99 25.14
CA GLN A 112 -13.54 -23.89 26.17
C GLN A 112 -13.97 -23.48 27.57
N LEU A 113 -14.00 -22.17 27.86
CA LEU A 113 -14.46 -21.64 29.13
C LEU A 113 -15.94 -21.99 29.36
N VAL A 114 -16.82 -21.72 28.40
CA VAL A 114 -18.24 -22.06 28.48
C VAL A 114 -18.44 -23.58 28.63
N LYS A 115 -17.64 -24.38 27.93
CA LYS A 115 -17.68 -25.85 28.06
C LYS A 115 -17.26 -26.32 29.45
N ALA A 116 -16.23 -25.70 30.03
CA ALA A 116 -15.76 -26.01 31.38
C ALA A 116 -16.80 -25.61 32.44
N GLU A 117 -17.41 -24.43 32.29
CA GLU A 117 -18.52 -23.97 33.14
C GLU A 117 -19.71 -24.92 33.05
N GLY A 118 -20.14 -25.28 31.84
CA GLY A 118 -21.24 -26.23 31.62
C GLY A 118 -20.97 -27.59 32.28
N ARG A 119 -19.74 -28.10 32.20
CA ARG A 119 -19.33 -29.34 32.89
C ARG A 119 -19.41 -29.20 34.41
N LYS A 120 -18.94 -28.07 34.96
CA LYS A 120 -19.02 -27.79 36.40
C LYS A 120 -20.48 -27.73 36.85
N THR A 121 -21.35 -27.07 36.09
CA THR A 121 -22.78 -26.99 36.39
C THR A 121 -23.45 -28.36 36.36
N ILE A 122 -23.18 -29.18 35.33
CA ILE A 122 -23.69 -30.56 35.25
C ILE A 122 -23.25 -31.36 36.48
N SER A 123 -21.96 -31.32 36.82
CA SER A 123 -21.45 -32.04 38.00
C SER A 123 -22.10 -31.56 39.30
N SER A 124 -22.33 -30.25 39.46
CA SER A 124 -23.04 -29.70 40.63
C SER A 124 -24.46 -30.25 40.72
N ILE A 125 -25.19 -30.26 39.60
CA ILE A 125 -26.55 -30.78 39.52
C ILE A 125 -26.58 -32.29 39.84
N GLU A 126 -25.63 -33.06 39.33
CA GLU A 126 -25.51 -34.49 39.62
C GLU A 126 -25.30 -34.73 41.13
N THR A 127 -24.38 -33.98 41.76
CA THR A 127 -24.14 -34.10 43.20
C THR A 127 -25.34 -33.65 44.04
N GLU A 128 -26.02 -32.58 43.65
CA GLU A 128 -27.24 -32.11 44.33
C GLU A 128 -28.37 -33.14 44.22
N ASN A 129 -28.56 -33.74 43.03
CA ASN A 129 -29.55 -34.78 42.82
C ASN A 129 -29.25 -36.03 43.64
N GLU A 130 -27.98 -36.45 43.73
CA GLU A 130 -27.57 -37.58 44.56
C GLU A 130 -27.85 -37.31 46.04
N VAL A 131 -27.50 -36.13 46.54
CA VAL A 131 -27.80 -35.70 47.92
C VAL A 131 -29.31 -35.68 48.18
N ASN A 132 -30.11 -35.16 47.24
CA ASN A 132 -31.55 -35.09 47.37
C ASN A 132 -32.19 -36.49 47.36
N ASN A 133 -31.75 -37.39 46.48
CA ASN A 133 -32.23 -38.77 46.45
C ASN A 133 -31.91 -39.49 47.77
N ASN A 134 -30.67 -39.38 48.25
CA ASN A 134 -30.27 -39.92 49.54
C ASN A 134 -31.10 -39.35 50.70
N LEU A 135 -31.41 -38.05 50.68
CA LEU A 135 -32.26 -37.41 51.68
C LEU A 135 -33.69 -37.96 51.63
N ILE A 136 -34.26 -38.13 50.44
CA ILE A 136 -35.59 -38.71 50.22
C ILE A 136 -35.62 -40.15 50.76
N ASP A 137 -34.63 -40.96 50.46
CA ASP A 137 -34.54 -42.35 50.92
C ASP A 137 -34.44 -42.45 52.45
N VAL A 138 -33.57 -41.65 53.07
CA VAL A 138 -33.42 -41.60 54.54
C VAL A 138 -34.73 -41.13 55.20
N ASN A 139 -35.37 -40.08 54.67
CA ASN A 139 -36.64 -39.58 55.19
C ASN A 139 -37.78 -40.60 55.00
N GLY A 140 -37.81 -41.28 53.86
CA GLY A 140 -38.76 -42.35 53.57
C GLY A 140 -38.63 -43.51 54.57
N ALA A 141 -37.40 -43.99 54.79
CA ALA A 141 -37.09 -45.05 55.75
C ALA A 141 -37.45 -44.64 57.18
N LEU A 142 -37.13 -43.40 57.59
CA LEU A 142 -37.44 -42.87 58.90
C LEU A 142 -38.96 -42.78 59.12
N THR A 143 -39.70 -42.30 58.11
CA THR A 143 -41.16 -42.19 58.16
C THR A 143 -41.82 -43.57 58.22
N ALA A 144 -41.39 -44.53 57.39
CA ALA A 144 -41.86 -45.91 57.44
C ALA A 144 -41.62 -46.53 58.82
N ARG A 145 -40.43 -46.30 59.40
CA ARG A 145 -40.10 -46.79 60.74
C ARG A 145 -40.94 -46.14 61.84
N LYS A 146 -41.20 -44.84 61.75
CA LYS A 146 -42.12 -44.13 62.67
C LYS A 146 -43.53 -44.72 62.62
N VAL A 147 -44.06 -44.95 61.40
CA VAL A 147 -45.38 -45.57 61.22
C VAL A 147 -45.40 -46.98 61.81
N TYR A 148 -44.40 -47.80 61.51
CA TYR A 148 -44.29 -49.16 62.05
C TYR A 148 -44.26 -49.19 63.59
N LEU A 149 -43.42 -48.36 64.21
CA LEU A 149 -43.32 -48.27 65.67
C LEU A 149 -44.64 -47.84 66.29
N ARG A 150 -45.31 -46.84 65.71
CA ARG A 150 -46.62 -46.37 66.15
C ARG A 150 -47.67 -47.48 66.07
N SER A 151 -47.78 -48.16 64.94
CA SER A 151 -48.72 -49.29 64.77
C SER A 151 -48.41 -50.44 65.73
N ARG A 152 -47.13 -50.69 66.07
CA ARG A 152 -46.76 -51.71 67.06
C ARG A 152 -47.24 -51.34 68.46
N ILE A 153 -47.04 -50.09 68.87
CA ILE A 153 -47.50 -49.57 70.17
C ILE A 153 -49.02 -49.65 70.26
N GLU A 154 -49.74 -49.17 69.24
CA GLU A 154 -51.20 -49.21 69.19
C GLU A 154 -51.73 -50.65 69.28
N ASN A 155 -51.09 -51.61 68.60
CA ASN A 155 -51.43 -53.03 68.71
C ASN A 155 -51.16 -53.62 70.10
N GLU A 156 -50.08 -53.22 70.78
CA GLU A 156 -49.80 -53.63 72.15
C GLU A 156 -50.81 -53.04 73.14
N GLU A 157 -51.20 -51.77 72.97
CA GLU A 157 -52.25 -51.12 73.77
C GLU A 157 -53.59 -51.82 73.60
N ILE A 158 -53.96 -52.20 72.36
CA ILE A 158 -55.18 -52.97 72.09
C ILE A 158 -55.14 -54.34 72.80
N LYS A 159 -53.99 -55.04 72.74
CA LYS A 159 -53.82 -56.34 73.43
C LYS A 159 -53.90 -56.21 74.94
N LEU A 160 -53.35 -55.14 75.52
CA LEU A 160 -53.43 -54.89 76.97
C LEU A 160 -54.87 -54.58 77.39
N LYS A 161 -55.59 -53.73 76.64
CA LYS A 161 -57.01 -53.47 76.89
C LYS A 161 -57.86 -54.73 76.80
N ALA A 162 -57.61 -55.59 75.81
CA ALA A 162 -58.30 -56.87 75.65
C ALA A 162 -58.00 -57.90 76.76
N ARG A 163 -56.89 -57.75 77.50
CA ARG A 163 -56.56 -58.59 78.67
C ARG A 163 -57.14 -58.05 79.98
N SER A 164 -57.55 -56.78 80.01
CA SER A 164 -58.15 -56.13 81.19
C SER A 164 -59.68 -56.19 81.23
N THR A 165 -60.30 -56.74 80.18
CA THR A 165 -61.73 -57.08 80.07
C THR A 165 -61.92 -58.57 80.21
#